data_AF-A0A7Z9PRW7-F1
#
_entry.id   AF-A0A7Z9PRW7-F1
#
_cell.length_a   1.000
_cell.length_b   1.000
_cell.length_c   1.000
_cell.angle_alpha   90.00
_cell.angle_beta   90.00
_cell.angle_gamma   90.00
#
_symmetry.space_group_name_H-M   'P 1'
#
loop_
_entity.id
_entity.type
_entity.pdbx_description
1 polymer ?
#
loop_
_entity_poly.entity_id
_entity_poly.type
_entity_poly.pdbx_seq_one_letter_code
_entity_poly.pdbx_strand_id
1 'polypeptide(L)'
;MALHALAYCERLFYLEEVEEIRIADAAVYAGRRLHDAWSEGEEWESWQLDSPALGVTGKVDGLKRADGSWIVYERKKGKPDRRGEHPRAWPSDRLQVSAYTMLLEEKLGVSLKEARIRYHASNQTVRVGVDEQAREDVRRAISRALELRKQKSRPPVTPNERLCATCSLASVCLPEEERMLETNRRKAPRLFPEDIERQTLYILDHDANLGRNGHRLELFAKKTKKSYPATKVGSVVIHGYGQVTTQAVHLCARNDIAIHWLTPGGRFIGSLQSGSGGVQRRIRQFEALREDEFCLLLARRLVEAKVDNTRRFLLRTTRSGERDSFEPMLKALKKLLRSIQKAESLDVLRGYEGMAARHFFGALPYLVSDKAGQEMIPSGRSRRPPKDRFNAALSFGYGLLYRALLETVIRVGLEPSFGFYHQPRSSAHPLVLDLMELFRLPVVEVPLLAAVNRRTFQPEEDFVPTTGGIWMSEAGQRKMITLFERRLTESYKHPVLNYSLSFRRAFELETRLLEKEWSGSPNLFASLRIR
;
A
#
# COMPACT_ATOMS: atom_id res chain seq x y z
N MET A 1 -0.62 -3.85 25.92
CA MET A 1 -1.28 -2.66 25.31
C MET A 1 -0.20 -1.65 24.96
N ALA A 2 -0.20 -1.08 23.76
CA ALA A 2 0.81 -0.10 23.34
C ALA A 2 0.56 1.32 23.94
N LEU A 3 0.66 1.48 25.26
CA LEU A 3 0.42 2.77 25.93
C LEU A 3 1.36 3.90 25.45
N HIS A 4 2.59 3.56 25.04
CA HIS A 4 3.52 4.51 24.42
C HIS A 4 2.94 5.12 23.14
N ALA A 5 2.35 4.29 22.26
CA ALA A 5 1.71 4.73 21.03
C ALA A 5 0.52 5.64 21.31
N LEU A 6 -0.27 5.34 22.36
CA LEU A 6 -1.40 6.19 22.79
C LEU A 6 -0.94 7.58 23.18
N ALA A 7 0.08 7.65 24.06
CA ALA A 7 0.63 8.91 24.52
C ALA A 7 1.32 9.71 23.40
N TYR A 8 1.85 9.02 22.39
CA TYR A 8 2.36 9.67 21.19
C TYR A 8 1.20 10.23 20.35
N CYS A 9 0.21 9.42 19.99
CA CYS A 9 -0.96 9.83 19.22
C CYS A 9 -2.07 8.77 19.33
N GLU A 10 -3.28 9.16 19.72
CA GLU A 10 -4.41 8.23 19.81
C GLU A 10 -4.70 7.51 18.49
N ARG A 11 -4.55 8.21 17.36
CA ARG A 11 -4.72 7.59 16.04
C ARG A 11 -3.60 6.59 15.72
N LEU A 12 -2.37 6.83 16.17
CA LEU A 12 -1.28 5.84 16.05
C LEU A 12 -1.62 4.58 16.84
N PHE A 13 -2.05 4.73 18.09
CA PHE A 13 -2.52 3.61 18.90
C PHE A 13 -3.64 2.84 18.22
N TYR A 14 -4.65 3.54 17.68
CA TYR A 14 -5.77 2.91 16.99
C TYR A 14 -5.31 2.09 15.77
N LEU A 15 -4.44 2.65 14.93
CA LEU A 15 -3.90 1.95 13.76
C LEU A 15 -3.10 0.70 14.16
N GLU A 16 -2.34 0.76 15.24
CA GLU A 16 -1.48 -0.34 15.69
C GLU A 16 -2.21 -1.44 16.46
N GLU A 17 -3.16 -1.07 17.33
CA GLU A 17 -3.78 -1.98 18.31
C GLU A 17 -5.19 -2.39 17.93
N VAL A 18 -5.92 -1.58 17.16
CA VAL A 18 -7.30 -1.88 16.72
C VAL A 18 -7.31 -2.36 15.28
N GLU A 19 -6.50 -1.76 14.41
CA GLU A 19 -6.41 -2.16 13.00
C GLU A 19 -5.23 -3.08 12.67
N GLU A 20 -4.37 -3.32 13.67
CA GLU A 20 -3.20 -4.20 13.62
C GLU A 20 -2.24 -3.87 12.47
N ILE A 21 -2.12 -2.59 12.13
CA ILE A 21 -1.23 -2.12 11.08
C ILE A 21 0.18 -1.99 11.63
N ARG A 22 1.09 -2.80 11.10
CA ARG A 22 2.52 -2.73 11.40
C ARG A 22 3.26 -2.49 10.09
N ILE A 23 4.03 -1.40 10.03
CA ILE A 23 5.00 -1.18 8.94
C ILE A 23 6.38 -1.60 9.45
N ALA A 24 7.05 -2.44 8.66
CA ALA A 24 8.44 -2.77 8.84
C ALA A 24 9.31 -1.54 8.51
N ASP A 25 9.61 -0.71 9.53
CA ASP A 25 10.52 0.42 9.40
C ASP A 25 11.93 0.03 9.89
N ALA A 26 12.98 0.53 9.22
CA ALA A 26 14.36 0.45 9.68
C ALA A 26 14.52 0.96 11.12
N ALA A 27 13.71 1.94 11.54
CA ALA A 27 13.65 2.42 12.91
C ALA A 27 13.20 1.35 13.91
N VAL A 28 12.26 0.48 13.54
CA VAL A 28 11.77 -0.64 14.37
C VAL A 28 12.83 -1.74 14.46
N TYR A 29 13.46 -2.11 13.34
CA TYR A 29 14.54 -3.10 13.34
C TYR A 29 15.77 -2.67 14.15
N ALA A 30 16.20 -1.41 14.00
CA ALA A 30 17.29 -0.88 14.80
C ALA A 30 16.90 -0.66 16.28
N GLY A 31 15.59 -0.61 16.60
CA GLY A 31 15.10 -0.60 17.98
C GLY A 31 15.32 -1.96 18.63
N ARG A 32 14.91 -3.04 17.96
CA ARG A 32 15.14 -4.42 18.42
C ARG A 32 16.62 -4.71 18.68
N ARG A 33 17.52 -4.27 17.79
CA ARG A 33 18.98 -4.39 17.97
C ARG A 33 19.52 -3.68 19.22
N LEU A 34 18.87 -2.62 19.72
CA LEU A 34 19.29 -1.92 20.95
C LEU A 34 18.84 -2.65 22.23
N HIS A 35 17.77 -3.44 22.14
CA HIS A 35 17.36 -4.35 23.21
C HIS A 35 18.28 -5.59 23.27
N ASP A 36 18.83 -6.02 22.12
CA ASP A 36 19.77 -7.15 22.06
C ASP A 36 21.18 -6.79 22.57
N ALA A 37 21.54 -5.50 22.59
CA ALA A 37 22.89 -5.04 22.97
C ALA A 37 22.96 -4.57 24.44
N TRP A 38 22.80 -5.48 25.40
CA TRP A 38 23.26 -5.23 26.77
C TRP A 38 24.80 -5.27 26.78
N SER A 39 25.44 -4.34 27.50
CA SER A 39 26.90 -4.35 27.63
C SER A 39 27.31 -5.60 28.42
N GLU A 40 28.29 -6.36 27.93
CA GLU A 40 28.91 -7.44 28.72
C GLU A 40 29.46 -6.87 30.04
N GLY A 41 28.97 -7.36 31.19
CA GLY A 41 29.51 -7.03 32.52
C GLY A 41 28.55 -6.38 33.53
N GLU A 42 27.29 -6.08 33.20
CA GLU A 42 26.28 -5.65 34.17
C GLU A 42 25.15 -6.69 34.30
N GLU A 43 24.74 -7.06 35.52
CA GLU A 43 23.59 -7.93 35.78
C GLU A 43 22.28 -7.21 35.43
N TRP A 44 21.73 -7.51 34.25
CA TRP A 44 20.44 -7.02 33.79
C TRP A 44 19.46 -8.18 33.68
N GLU A 45 18.25 -7.99 34.20
CA GLU A 45 17.18 -8.98 34.08
C GLU A 45 16.09 -8.51 33.10
N SER A 46 15.59 -9.45 32.30
CA SER A 46 14.46 -9.25 31.37
C SER A 46 13.28 -10.10 31.82
N TRP A 47 12.19 -9.47 32.24
CA TRP A 47 11.01 -10.15 32.77
C TRP A 47 9.80 -9.91 31.87
N GLN A 48 9.01 -10.96 31.66
CA GLN A 48 7.67 -10.85 31.09
C GLN A 48 6.69 -10.66 32.26
N LEU A 49 6.00 -9.53 32.30
CA LEU A 49 5.08 -9.16 33.36
C LEU A 49 3.67 -8.98 32.83
N ASP A 50 2.70 -9.32 33.67
CA ASP A 50 1.29 -9.10 33.45
C ASP A 50 0.64 -8.60 34.74
N SER A 51 -0.40 -7.79 34.58
CA SER A 51 -1.27 -7.34 35.66
C SER A 51 -2.71 -7.63 35.24
N PRO A 52 -3.36 -8.63 35.86
CA PRO A 52 -4.78 -8.86 35.68
C PRO A 52 -5.62 -7.65 36.12
N ALA A 53 -5.20 -6.94 37.18
CA ALA A 53 -5.92 -5.79 37.70
C ALA A 53 -5.94 -4.61 36.72
N LEU A 54 -4.82 -4.35 36.05
CA LEU A 54 -4.69 -3.28 35.06
C LEU A 54 -5.05 -3.75 33.63
N GLY A 55 -5.16 -5.06 33.39
CA GLY A 55 -5.41 -5.64 32.07
C GLY A 55 -4.25 -5.42 31.08
N VAL A 56 -3.03 -5.23 31.58
CA VAL A 56 -1.85 -4.93 30.76
C VAL A 56 -0.75 -5.97 30.92
N THR A 57 -0.05 -6.23 29.83
CA THR A 57 1.14 -7.08 29.77
C THR A 57 2.29 -6.31 29.14
N GLY A 58 3.52 -6.60 29.57
CA GLY A 58 4.71 -5.93 29.08
C GLY A 58 5.97 -6.78 29.30
N LYS A 59 6.89 -6.73 28.34
CA LYS A 59 8.24 -7.26 28.50
C LYS A 59 9.15 -6.12 28.97
N VAL A 60 9.68 -6.23 30.18
CA VAL A 60 10.59 -5.26 30.77
C VAL A 60 12.00 -5.79 30.59
N ASP A 61 12.72 -5.27 29.60
CA ASP A 61 14.04 -5.79 29.24
C ASP A 61 15.17 -5.32 30.17
N GLY A 62 14.97 -4.22 30.90
CA GLY A 62 15.97 -3.61 31.76
C GLY A 62 15.53 -3.53 33.20
N LEU A 63 15.82 -4.56 33.99
CA LEU A 63 15.67 -4.54 35.43
C LEU A 63 17.04 -4.59 36.10
N LYS A 64 17.25 -3.74 37.10
CA LYS A 64 18.48 -3.71 37.89
C LYS A 64 18.15 -3.49 39.36
N ARG A 65 18.87 -4.17 40.26
CA ARG A 65 18.85 -3.88 41.69
C ARG A 65 19.79 -2.71 42.00
N ALA A 66 19.28 -1.72 42.71
CA ALA A 66 20.07 -0.62 43.27
C ALA A 66 19.62 -0.38 44.71
N ASP A 67 20.57 -0.38 45.64
CA ASP A 67 20.35 -0.13 47.07
C ASP A 67 19.23 -1.02 47.69
N GLY A 68 19.17 -2.29 47.27
CA GLY A 68 18.16 -3.26 47.73
C GLY A 68 16.77 -3.10 47.09
N SER A 69 16.57 -2.11 46.21
CA SER A 69 15.32 -1.88 45.48
C SER A 69 15.45 -2.21 43.99
N TRP A 70 14.35 -2.60 43.36
CA TRP A 70 14.31 -2.82 41.92
C TRP A 70 14.04 -1.52 41.17
N ILE A 71 14.81 -1.26 40.11
CA ILE A 71 14.61 -0.11 39.24
C ILE A 71 14.37 -0.59 37.81
N VAL A 72 13.31 -0.08 37.21
CA VAL A 72 13.02 -0.25 35.78
C VAL A 72 13.86 0.71 34.95
N TYR A 73 14.54 0.17 33.96
CA TYR A 73 15.33 0.89 32.97
C TYR A 73 14.76 0.69 31.57
N GLU A 74 14.43 1.79 30.91
CA GLU A 74 14.02 1.80 29.50
C GLU A 74 15.09 2.47 28.63
N ARG A 75 15.31 1.97 27.41
CA ARG A 75 16.27 2.54 26.46
C ARG A 75 15.55 3.22 25.30
N LYS A 76 15.95 4.45 24.97
CA LYS A 76 15.40 5.21 23.85
C LYS A 76 16.50 5.69 22.92
N LYS A 77 16.23 5.63 21.62
CA LYS A 77 17.15 6.13 20.58
C LYS A 77 17.33 7.64 20.63
N GLY A 78 16.25 8.36 20.91
CA GLY A 78 16.19 9.82 20.81
C GLY A 78 17.01 10.55 21.87
N LYS A 79 16.77 11.87 21.95
CA LYS A 79 17.28 12.75 23.01
C LYS A 79 16.14 13.06 23.99
N PRO A 80 16.44 13.31 25.28
CA PRO A 80 15.44 13.75 26.24
C PRO A 80 14.87 15.12 25.84
N ASP A 81 13.71 15.48 26.39
CA ASP A 81 13.16 16.82 26.25
C ASP A 81 14.07 17.82 26.99
N ARG A 82 14.52 18.84 26.27
CA ARG A 82 15.43 19.90 26.76
C ARG A 82 14.78 21.29 26.75
N ARG A 83 13.45 21.37 26.66
CA ARG A 83 12.72 22.66 26.67
C ARG A 83 12.71 23.34 28.03
N GLY A 84 13.10 22.64 29.11
CA GLY A 84 13.25 23.20 30.45
C GLY A 84 14.71 23.20 30.93
N GLU A 85 14.93 23.71 32.16
CA GLU A 85 16.27 23.85 32.77
C GLU A 85 17.02 22.52 32.95
N HIS A 86 16.29 21.42 33.10
CA HIS A 86 16.86 20.08 33.23
C HIS A 86 16.29 19.13 32.16
N PRO A 87 17.09 18.20 31.64
CA PRO A 87 16.60 17.16 30.73
C PRO A 87 15.48 16.34 31.37
N ARG A 88 14.33 16.26 30.70
CA ARG A 88 13.15 15.52 31.15
C ARG A 88 12.80 14.41 30.17
N ALA A 89 12.08 13.40 30.66
CA ALA A 89 11.53 12.36 29.81
C ALA A 89 10.37 12.92 28.97
N TRP A 90 10.21 12.45 27.73
CA TRP A 90 9.00 12.74 26.96
C TRP A 90 7.77 12.14 27.65
N PRO A 91 6.58 12.75 27.52
CA PRO A 91 5.37 12.24 28.19
C PRO A 91 5.06 10.77 27.89
N SER A 92 5.25 10.32 26.64
CA SER A 92 5.06 8.93 26.24
C SER A 92 6.09 7.98 26.88
N ASP A 93 7.34 8.41 26.99
CA ASP A 93 8.41 7.62 27.59
C ASP A 93 8.23 7.52 29.11
N ARG A 94 7.80 8.61 29.78
CA ARG A 94 7.39 8.60 31.20
C ARG A 94 6.24 7.63 31.43
N LEU A 95 5.17 7.71 30.63
CA LEU A 95 4.00 6.84 30.78
C LEU A 95 4.37 5.35 30.65
N GLN A 96 5.20 5.02 29.66
CA GLN A 96 5.62 3.64 29.42
C GLN A 96 6.43 3.10 30.61
N VAL A 97 7.43 3.85 31.08
CA VAL A 97 8.27 3.36 32.18
C VAL A 97 7.49 3.30 33.49
N SER A 98 6.56 4.23 33.75
CA SER A 98 5.64 4.16 34.90
C SER A 98 4.74 2.93 34.85
N ALA A 99 4.22 2.56 33.67
CA ALA A 99 3.43 1.33 33.52
C ALA A 99 4.24 0.06 33.80
N TYR A 100 5.50 0.01 33.35
CA TYR A 100 6.42 -1.08 33.68
C TYR A 100 6.74 -1.15 35.18
N THR A 101 6.92 0.00 35.83
CA THR A 101 7.09 0.06 37.27
C THR A 101 5.87 -0.50 37.99
N MET A 102 4.66 -0.11 37.61
CA MET A 102 3.42 -0.62 38.21
C MET A 102 3.25 -2.15 38.03
N LEU A 103 3.63 -2.68 36.86
CA LEU A 103 3.65 -4.14 36.62
C LEU A 103 4.62 -4.86 37.58
N LEU A 104 5.78 -4.25 37.81
CA LEU A 104 6.78 -4.81 38.72
C LEU A 104 6.37 -4.68 40.18
N GLU A 105 5.73 -3.57 40.57
CA GLU A 105 5.14 -3.37 41.91
C GLU A 105 4.14 -4.48 42.23
N GLU A 106 3.22 -4.78 41.31
CA GLU A 106 2.22 -5.84 41.49
C GLU A 106 2.85 -7.23 41.61
N LYS A 107 3.88 -7.51 40.79
CA LYS A 107 4.58 -8.80 40.84
C LYS A 107 5.35 -9.03 42.14
N LEU A 108 5.97 -7.97 42.66
CA LEU A 108 6.83 -8.03 43.84
C LEU A 108 6.09 -7.76 45.16
N GLY A 109 4.91 -7.16 45.10
CA GLY A 109 4.18 -6.70 46.29
C GLY A 109 4.87 -5.53 47.02
N VAL A 110 5.69 -4.75 46.33
CA VAL A 110 6.44 -3.61 46.90
C VAL A 110 6.16 -2.32 46.14
N SER A 111 6.27 -1.17 46.81
CA SER A 111 6.16 0.14 46.15
C SER A 111 7.52 0.62 45.63
N LEU A 112 7.55 0.97 44.35
CA LEU A 112 8.69 1.47 43.61
C LEU A 112 8.43 2.94 43.22
N LYS A 113 9.33 3.83 43.63
CA LYS A 113 9.15 5.29 43.46
C LYS A 113 9.94 5.88 42.30
N GLU A 114 10.86 5.13 41.71
CA GLU A 114 11.77 5.61 40.67
C GLU A 114 11.87 4.62 39.51
N ALA A 115 11.94 5.18 38.30
CA ALA A 115 12.34 4.51 37.08
C ALA A 115 13.39 5.35 36.35
N ARG A 116 14.11 4.75 35.40
CA ARG A 116 15.18 5.42 34.65
C ARG A 116 15.03 5.20 33.15
N ILE A 117 15.36 6.22 32.36
CA ILE A 117 15.36 6.15 30.90
C ILE A 117 16.73 6.56 30.37
N ARG A 118 17.36 5.68 29.60
CA ARG A 118 18.63 5.96 28.92
C ARG A 118 18.39 6.38 27.47
N TYR A 119 18.73 7.63 27.16
CA TYR A 119 18.67 8.20 25.81
C TYR A 119 20.04 8.06 25.11
N HIS A 120 20.11 7.19 24.11
CA HIS A 120 21.36 6.83 23.43
C HIS A 120 21.94 7.97 22.57
N ALA A 121 21.12 8.74 21.86
CA ALA A 121 21.62 9.84 21.01
C ALA A 121 22.28 10.99 21.79
N SER A 122 22.06 11.06 23.11
CA SER A 122 22.72 12.03 24.00
C SER A 122 23.57 11.38 25.08
N ASN A 123 23.63 10.05 25.14
CA ASN A 123 24.22 9.26 26.24
C ASN A 123 23.82 9.79 27.64
N GLN A 124 22.54 10.11 27.83
CA GLN A 124 22.01 10.68 29.08
C GLN A 124 21.00 9.73 29.72
N THR A 125 21.03 9.62 31.05
CA THR A 125 20.01 8.89 31.82
C THR A 125 19.15 9.88 32.59
N VAL A 126 17.84 9.82 32.38
CA VAL A 126 16.85 10.66 33.07
C VAL A 126 16.14 9.81 34.12
N ARG A 127 16.03 10.33 35.35
CA ARG A 127 15.22 9.73 36.42
C ARG A 127 13.77 10.15 36.27
N VAL A 128 12.86 9.21 36.48
CA VAL A 128 11.42 9.39 36.38
C VAL A 128 10.79 8.99 37.72
N GLY A 129 10.20 9.97 38.40
CA GLY A 129 9.41 9.71 39.60
C GLY A 129 8.12 8.98 39.25
N VAL A 130 7.83 7.89 39.96
CA VAL A 130 6.59 7.11 39.87
C VAL A 130 5.78 7.42 41.12
N ASP A 131 5.18 8.62 41.14
CA ASP A 131 4.29 9.12 42.19
C ASP A 131 2.83 8.72 41.91
N GLU A 132 1.89 9.13 42.79
CA GLU A 132 0.47 8.79 42.58
C GLU A 132 -0.07 9.44 41.29
N GLN A 133 0.41 10.63 40.93
CA GLN A 133 0.04 11.26 39.66
C GLN A 133 0.47 10.42 38.45
N ALA A 134 1.71 9.89 38.43
CA ALA A 134 2.15 8.94 37.40
C ALA A 134 1.26 7.69 37.34
N ARG A 135 0.85 7.15 38.49
CA ARG A 135 -0.03 5.97 38.55
C ARG A 135 -1.41 6.29 38.01
N GLU A 136 -1.98 7.43 38.37
CA GLU A 136 -3.24 7.92 37.81
C GLU A 136 -3.16 8.16 36.31
N ASP A 137 -2.05 8.72 35.80
CA ASP A 137 -1.83 8.93 34.38
C ASP A 137 -1.84 7.60 33.61
N VAL A 138 -1.20 6.56 34.17
CA VAL A 138 -1.22 5.19 33.61
C VAL A 138 -2.64 4.61 33.63
N ARG A 139 -3.36 4.69 34.76
CA ARG A 139 -4.75 4.20 34.85
C ARG A 139 -5.67 4.92 33.85
N ARG A 140 -5.51 6.24 33.70
CA ARG A 140 -6.25 7.06 32.72
C ARG A 140 -5.93 6.66 31.29
N ALA A 141 -4.65 6.45 30.98
CA ALA A 141 -4.22 6.00 29.66
C ALA A 141 -4.76 4.59 29.34
N ILE A 142 -4.79 3.68 30.30
CA ILE A 142 -5.38 2.35 30.14
C ILE A 142 -6.88 2.48 29.86
N SER A 143 -7.61 3.27 30.66
CA SER A 143 -9.04 3.51 30.45
C SER A 143 -9.32 4.06 29.05
N ARG A 144 -8.55 5.07 28.61
CA ARG A 144 -8.67 5.65 27.27
C ARG A 144 -8.34 4.64 26.16
N ALA A 145 -7.30 3.83 26.33
CA ALA A 145 -6.96 2.77 25.38
C ALA A 145 -8.06 1.71 25.26
N LEU A 146 -8.72 1.34 26.36
CA LEU A 146 -9.85 0.41 26.37
C LEU A 146 -11.08 1.02 25.67
N GLU A 147 -11.32 2.31 25.86
CA GLU A 147 -12.38 3.04 25.14
C GLU A 147 -12.13 3.03 23.63
N LEU A 148 -10.92 3.42 23.19
CA LEU A 148 -10.53 3.44 21.78
C LEU A 148 -10.66 2.06 21.11
N ARG A 149 -10.34 0.98 21.83
CA ARG A 149 -10.51 -0.40 21.34
C ARG A 149 -11.96 -0.79 21.04
N LYS A 150 -12.93 -0.12 21.66
CA LYS A 150 -14.37 -0.35 21.43
C LYS A 150 -14.93 0.51 20.30
N GLN A 151 -14.22 1.58 19.90
CA GLN A 151 -14.67 2.45 18.82
C GLN A 151 -14.47 1.78 17.46
N LYS A 152 -15.42 2.01 16.54
CA LYS A 152 -15.31 1.58 15.13
C LYS A 152 -14.61 2.62 14.25
N SER A 153 -14.74 3.89 14.61
CA SER A 153 -14.17 5.02 13.88
C SER A 153 -12.74 5.31 14.34
N ARG A 154 -11.88 5.70 13.40
CA ARG A 154 -10.53 6.20 13.73
C ARG A 154 -10.65 7.51 14.52
N PRO A 155 -9.81 7.73 15.54
CA PRO A 155 -9.62 9.06 16.12
C PRO A 155 -9.20 10.09 15.06
N PRO A 156 -9.44 11.39 15.29
CA PRO A 156 -8.98 12.44 14.38
C PRO A 156 -7.45 12.48 14.29
N VAL A 157 -6.94 13.07 13.21
CA VAL A 157 -5.50 13.36 13.10
C VAL A 157 -5.08 14.29 14.23
N THR A 158 -3.93 14.01 14.85
CA THR A 158 -3.41 14.88 15.92
C THR A 158 -3.15 16.30 15.39
N PRO A 159 -3.53 17.36 16.15
CA PRO A 159 -3.23 18.73 15.77
C PRO A 159 -1.73 19.04 15.82
N ASN A 160 -0.93 18.23 16.53
CA ASN A 160 0.51 18.41 16.61
C ASN A 160 1.23 17.81 15.39
N GLU A 161 1.42 18.62 14.35
CA GLU A 161 2.06 18.23 13.08
C GLU A 161 3.47 17.65 13.23
N ARG A 162 4.21 18.04 14.27
CA ARG A 162 5.59 17.56 14.52
C ARG A 162 5.64 16.06 14.80
N LEU A 163 4.57 15.51 15.37
CA LEU A 163 4.44 14.07 15.60
C LEU A 163 4.24 13.34 14.27
N CYS A 164 3.38 13.87 13.39
CA CYS A 164 3.11 13.26 12.09
C CYS A 164 4.37 13.19 11.20
N ALA A 165 5.23 14.21 11.25
CA ALA A 165 6.46 14.27 10.46
C ALA A 165 7.46 13.14 10.76
N THR A 166 7.41 12.54 11.96
CA THR A 166 8.31 11.46 12.39
C THR A 166 7.60 10.14 12.67
N CYS A 167 6.30 10.07 12.39
CA CYS A 167 5.48 8.90 12.64
C CYS A 167 5.71 7.81 11.57
N SER A 168 6.03 6.59 12.00
CA SER A 168 6.23 5.43 11.12
C SER A 168 4.99 5.06 10.30
N LEU A 169 3.79 5.35 10.81
CA LEU A 169 2.51 5.09 10.13
C LEU A 169 1.94 6.33 9.43
N ALA A 170 2.72 7.39 9.24
CA ALA A 170 2.24 8.60 8.56
C ALA A 170 1.79 8.31 7.11
N SER A 171 2.47 7.39 6.42
CA SER A 171 2.11 6.87 5.09
C SER A 171 0.81 6.05 5.02
N VAL A 172 0.32 5.58 6.16
CA VAL A 172 -0.96 4.87 6.33
C VAL A 172 -2.03 5.86 6.73
N CYS A 173 -1.73 6.67 7.75
CA CYS A 173 -2.64 7.64 8.35
C CYS A 173 -3.01 8.76 7.37
N LEU A 174 -2.06 9.15 6.51
CA LEU A 174 -2.16 10.25 5.55
C LEU A 174 -2.70 11.54 6.20
N PRO A 175 -2.01 12.06 7.24
CA PRO A 175 -2.48 13.21 8.01
C PRO A 175 -2.39 14.51 7.23
N GLU A 176 -1.46 14.65 6.30
CA GLU A 176 -1.34 15.88 5.51
C GLU A 176 -2.45 15.98 4.46
N GLU A 177 -2.82 14.85 3.85
CA GLU A 177 -3.97 14.76 2.95
C GLU A 177 -5.27 15.20 3.66
N GLU A 178 -5.45 14.80 4.91
CA GLU A 178 -6.60 15.19 5.75
C GLU A 178 -6.56 16.68 6.09
N ARG A 179 -5.42 17.20 6.57
CA ARG A 179 -5.26 18.64 6.88
C ARG A 179 -5.37 19.54 5.65
N MET A 180 -4.99 19.07 4.47
CA MET A 180 -5.14 19.83 3.22
C MET A 180 -6.61 20.16 2.93
N LEU A 181 -7.52 19.23 3.22
CA LEU A 181 -8.96 19.45 3.09
C LEU A 181 -9.48 20.47 4.10
N GLU A 182 -8.98 20.43 5.34
CA GLU A 182 -9.44 21.31 6.43
C GLU A 182 -8.91 22.75 6.33
N THR A 183 -7.64 22.91 5.94
CA THR A 183 -6.92 24.20 6.04
C THR A 183 -6.64 24.87 4.70
N ASN A 184 -7.07 24.27 3.59
CA ASN A 184 -6.78 24.71 2.22
C ASN A 184 -5.27 24.95 1.96
N ARG A 185 -4.40 24.25 2.71
CA ARG A 185 -2.94 24.36 2.62
C ARG A 185 -2.45 23.84 1.25
N ARG A 186 -1.59 24.63 0.59
CA ARG A 186 -1.07 24.34 -0.77
C ARG A 186 0.08 23.32 -0.84
N LYS A 187 0.65 22.91 0.30
CA LYS A 187 1.80 21.98 0.37
C LYS A 187 1.68 21.06 1.58
N ALA A 188 1.40 19.79 1.34
CA ALA A 188 1.66 18.72 2.29
C ALA A 188 3.17 18.44 2.37
N PRO A 189 3.80 18.39 3.56
CA PRO A 189 5.12 17.77 3.69
C PRO A 189 5.04 16.29 3.26
N ARG A 190 6.06 15.83 2.53
CA ARG A 190 6.13 14.47 1.99
C ARG A 190 6.35 13.49 3.14
N LEU A 191 5.44 12.54 3.34
CA LEU A 191 5.56 11.55 4.40
C LEU A 191 6.18 10.25 3.86
N PHE A 192 7.27 9.83 4.51
CA PHE A 192 7.97 8.55 4.33
C PHE A 192 7.02 7.34 4.43
N PRO A 193 7.30 6.19 3.77
CA PRO A 193 8.55 5.79 3.12
C PRO A 193 8.62 6.08 1.60
N GLU A 194 9.85 6.14 1.08
CA GLU A 194 10.15 6.67 -0.26
C GLU A 194 9.94 5.66 -1.41
N ASP A 195 10.26 4.37 -1.24
CA ASP A 195 9.92 3.29 -2.20
C ASP A 195 10.09 1.90 -1.55
N ILE A 196 9.43 0.88 -2.10
CA ILE A 196 9.61 -0.52 -1.67
C ILE A 196 10.86 -1.07 -2.36
N GLU A 197 11.93 -1.34 -1.61
CA GLU A 197 13.19 -1.91 -2.15
C GLU A 197 13.07 -3.40 -2.58
N ARG A 198 11.98 -4.07 -2.18
CA ARG A 198 11.77 -5.48 -2.49
C ARG A 198 11.35 -5.67 -3.96
N GLN A 199 11.90 -6.68 -4.60
CA GLN A 199 11.68 -6.98 -6.02
C GLN A 199 10.59 -8.04 -6.23
N THR A 200 9.89 -7.96 -7.36
CA THR A 200 8.95 -9.01 -7.80
C THR A 200 9.68 -10.03 -8.68
N LEU A 201 9.62 -11.31 -8.30
CA LEU A 201 10.20 -12.41 -9.06
C LEU A 201 9.16 -12.99 -10.04
N TYR A 202 9.38 -12.78 -11.34
CA TYR A 202 8.54 -13.36 -12.40
C TYR A 202 9.12 -14.69 -12.89
N ILE A 203 8.33 -15.75 -12.81
CA ILE A 203 8.66 -17.10 -13.28
C ILE A 203 7.79 -17.37 -14.51
N LEU A 204 8.42 -17.39 -15.69
CA LEU A 204 7.77 -17.61 -16.99
C LEU A 204 8.00 -19.01 -17.55
N ASP A 205 9.00 -19.71 -17.04
CA ASP A 205 9.35 -21.05 -17.48
C ASP A 205 8.37 -22.06 -16.85
N HIS A 206 7.77 -22.89 -17.69
CA HIS A 206 6.77 -23.89 -17.29
C HIS A 206 7.38 -25.04 -16.48
N ASP A 207 8.67 -25.33 -16.67
CA ASP A 207 9.39 -26.40 -15.97
C ASP A 207 10.15 -25.87 -14.75
N ALA A 208 9.96 -24.59 -14.40
CA ALA A 208 10.63 -23.99 -13.27
C ALA A 208 10.17 -24.59 -11.94
N ASN A 209 11.10 -24.75 -10.99
CA ASN A 209 10.81 -25.16 -9.62
C ASN A 209 11.40 -24.16 -8.63
N LEU A 210 10.55 -23.56 -7.79
CA LEU A 210 10.92 -22.65 -6.72
C LEU A 210 10.95 -23.40 -5.37
N GLY A 211 12.15 -23.58 -4.83
CA GLY A 211 12.42 -24.20 -3.54
C GLY A 211 12.92 -23.23 -2.47
N ARG A 212 13.23 -23.80 -1.30
CA ARG A 212 13.82 -23.08 -0.15
C ARG A 212 15.21 -23.65 0.15
N ASN A 213 16.15 -22.76 0.44
CA ASN A 213 17.42 -23.09 1.08
C ASN A 213 17.75 -22.06 2.17
N GLY A 214 17.70 -22.48 3.44
CA GLY A 214 17.84 -21.57 4.58
C GLY A 214 16.80 -20.45 4.58
N HIS A 215 17.26 -19.20 4.49
CA HIS A 215 16.44 -17.97 4.38
C HIS A 215 16.36 -17.43 2.94
N ARG A 216 16.57 -18.30 1.94
CA ARG A 216 16.60 -17.95 0.52
C ARG A 216 15.57 -18.75 -0.28
N LEU A 217 15.08 -18.12 -1.33
CA LEU A 217 14.29 -18.75 -2.39
C LEU A 217 15.24 -19.20 -3.51
N GLU A 218 15.16 -20.47 -3.90
CA GLU A 218 16.00 -21.04 -4.95
C GLU A 218 15.15 -21.42 -6.16
N LEU A 219 15.41 -20.78 -7.29
CA LEU A 219 14.72 -21.03 -8.55
C LEU A 219 15.60 -21.93 -9.43
N PHE A 220 15.08 -23.09 -9.80
CA PHE A 220 15.67 -23.98 -10.79
C PHE A 220 14.86 -23.87 -12.09
N ALA A 221 15.49 -23.44 -13.17
CA ALA A 221 14.84 -23.26 -14.48
C ALA A 221 15.89 -23.41 -15.60
N LYS A 222 15.53 -24.04 -16.73
CA LYS A 222 16.46 -24.30 -17.87
C LYS A 222 17.84 -24.83 -17.47
N LYS A 223 17.90 -25.79 -16.52
CA LYS A 223 19.15 -26.35 -15.93
C LYS A 223 20.04 -25.33 -15.19
N THR A 224 19.55 -24.13 -14.91
CA THR A 224 20.25 -23.11 -14.13
C THR A 224 19.61 -22.93 -12.76
N LYS A 225 20.43 -22.70 -11.74
CA LYS A 225 20.00 -22.39 -10.37
C LYS A 225 20.25 -20.93 -10.07
N LYS A 226 19.21 -20.21 -9.62
CA LYS A 226 19.29 -18.82 -9.14
C LYS A 226 18.81 -18.75 -7.70
N SER A 227 19.47 -17.94 -6.87
CA SER A 227 19.18 -17.88 -5.43
C SER A 227 18.93 -16.45 -4.96
N TYR A 228 17.79 -16.22 -4.34
CA TYR A 228 17.31 -14.89 -3.92
C TYR A 228 17.14 -14.83 -2.39
N PRO A 229 17.70 -13.83 -1.69
CA PRO A 229 17.40 -13.65 -0.27
C PRO A 229 15.92 -13.29 -0.08
N ALA A 230 15.21 -13.97 0.83
CA ALA A 230 13.79 -13.73 1.06
C ALA A 230 13.51 -12.25 1.44
N THR A 231 14.42 -11.62 2.17
CA THR A 231 14.32 -10.20 2.58
C THR A 231 14.29 -9.20 1.41
N LYS A 232 14.78 -9.60 0.23
CA LYS A 232 14.78 -8.77 -0.99
C LYS A 232 13.62 -9.06 -1.94
N VAL A 233 12.81 -10.08 -1.68
CA VAL A 233 11.69 -10.48 -2.53
C VAL A 233 10.40 -9.93 -1.93
N GLY A 234 9.62 -9.20 -2.73
CA GLY A 234 8.33 -8.62 -2.31
C GLY A 234 7.17 -9.52 -2.73
N SER A 235 7.25 -10.07 -3.92
CA SER A 235 6.26 -11.03 -4.43
C SER A 235 6.87 -11.99 -5.46
N VAL A 236 6.25 -13.16 -5.60
CA VAL A 236 6.55 -14.18 -6.60
C VAL A 236 5.35 -14.29 -7.52
N VAL A 237 5.59 -14.27 -8.83
CA VAL A 237 4.55 -14.35 -9.86
C VAL A 237 4.87 -15.52 -10.79
N ILE A 238 4.04 -16.54 -10.74
CA ILE A 238 4.20 -17.76 -11.55
C ILE A 238 3.23 -17.67 -12.72
N HIS A 239 3.77 -17.62 -13.92
CA HIS A 239 3.02 -17.72 -15.16
C HIS A 239 3.03 -19.17 -15.65
N GLY A 240 1.84 -19.72 -15.93
CA GLY A 240 1.71 -21.09 -16.42
C GLY A 240 1.87 -22.12 -15.30
N TYR A 241 2.80 -23.06 -15.49
CA TYR A 241 2.82 -24.33 -14.75
C TYR A 241 4.07 -24.53 -13.87
N GLY A 242 4.83 -23.46 -13.61
CA GLY A 242 5.96 -23.50 -12.69
C GLY A 242 5.55 -24.02 -11.31
N GLN A 243 6.40 -24.84 -10.73
CA GLN A 243 6.19 -25.49 -9.43
C GLN A 243 6.77 -24.65 -8.30
N VAL A 244 6.15 -24.74 -7.13
CA VAL A 244 6.66 -24.15 -5.88
C VAL A 244 6.54 -25.17 -4.77
N THR A 245 7.63 -25.42 -4.04
CA THR A 245 7.61 -26.39 -2.95
C THR A 245 6.88 -25.82 -1.73
N THR A 246 6.27 -26.69 -0.93
CA THR A 246 5.59 -26.30 0.32
C THR A 246 6.53 -25.53 1.25
N GLN A 247 7.82 -25.88 1.30
CA GLN A 247 8.83 -25.19 2.10
C GLN A 247 9.06 -23.75 1.63
N ALA A 248 9.05 -23.50 0.31
CA ALA A 248 9.13 -22.15 -0.25
C ALA A 248 7.85 -21.35 0.06
N VAL A 249 6.68 -21.98 -0.04
CA VAL A 249 5.40 -21.37 0.35
C VAL A 249 5.41 -20.89 1.81
N HIS A 250 5.84 -21.74 2.75
CA HIS A 250 5.96 -21.34 4.16
C HIS A 250 6.99 -20.23 4.39
N LEU A 251 8.11 -20.24 3.67
CA LEU A 251 9.10 -19.16 3.74
C LEU A 251 8.49 -17.84 3.27
N CYS A 252 7.79 -17.85 2.13
CA CYS A 252 7.10 -16.69 1.61
C CYS A 252 6.07 -16.15 2.60
N ALA A 253 5.20 -17.02 3.13
CA ALA A 253 4.18 -16.62 4.09
C ALA A 253 4.78 -15.99 5.37
N ARG A 254 5.87 -16.54 5.90
CA ARG A 254 6.56 -16.00 7.10
C ARG A 254 7.27 -14.67 6.87
N ASN A 255 7.56 -14.29 5.63
CA ASN A 255 8.30 -13.07 5.27
C ASN A 255 7.42 -12.03 4.57
N ASP A 256 6.09 -12.21 4.60
CA ASP A 256 5.11 -11.38 3.89
C ASP A 256 5.41 -11.24 2.39
N ILE A 257 5.78 -12.36 1.76
CA ILE A 257 6.02 -12.46 0.32
C ILE A 257 4.78 -13.06 -0.33
N ALA A 258 4.06 -12.25 -1.11
CA ALA A 258 2.90 -12.72 -1.85
C ALA A 258 3.30 -13.71 -2.95
N ILE A 259 2.50 -14.76 -3.18
CA ILE A 259 2.63 -15.65 -4.33
C ILE A 259 1.39 -15.52 -5.20
N HIS A 260 1.58 -15.28 -6.50
CA HIS A 260 0.49 -15.12 -7.46
C HIS A 260 0.62 -16.12 -8.60
N TRP A 261 -0.50 -16.75 -8.97
CA TRP A 261 -0.59 -17.64 -10.12
C TRP A 261 -1.37 -16.97 -11.24
N LEU A 262 -0.76 -16.94 -12.43
CA LEU A 262 -1.35 -16.44 -13.66
C LEU A 262 -1.32 -17.54 -14.71
N THR A 263 -2.30 -17.56 -15.60
CA THR A 263 -2.26 -18.37 -16.83
C THR A 263 -1.06 -17.94 -17.68
N PRO A 264 -0.61 -18.76 -18.65
CA PRO A 264 0.46 -18.35 -19.58
C PRO A 264 0.14 -17.03 -20.29
N GLY A 265 -1.12 -16.79 -20.65
CA GLY A 265 -1.60 -15.53 -21.26
C GLY A 265 -1.77 -14.35 -20.29
N GLY A 266 -1.30 -14.45 -19.04
CA GLY A 266 -1.30 -13.35 -18.07
C GLY A 266 -2.62 -13.13 -17.31
N ARG A 267 -3.66 -13.95 -17.52
CA ARG A 267 -4.89 -13.89 -16.70
C ARG A 267 -4.59 -14.38 -15.28
N PHE A 268 -5.01 -13.62 -14.28
CA PHE A 268 -4.95 -14.02 -12.87
C PHE A 268 -5.78 -15.28 -12.57
N ILE A 269 -5.22 -16.18 -11.77
CA ILE A 269 -5.87 -17.43 -11.30
C ILE A 269 -6.15 -17.35 -9.81
N GLY A 270 -5.13 -17.02 -9.01
CA GLY A 270 -5.23 -16.99 -7.56
C GLY A 270 -3.94 -16.49 -6.91
N SER A 271 -3.97 -16.32 -5.59
CA SER A 271 -2.79 -15.89 -4.84
C SER A 271 -2.81 -16.36 -3.39
N LEU A 272 -1.62 -16.49 -2.81
CA LEU A 272 -1.39 -16.61 -1.38
C LEU A 272 -0.80 -15.29 -0.88
N GLN A 273 -1.44 -14.70 0.12
CA GLN A 273 -0.94 -13.51 0.79
C GLN A 273 -1.10 -13.67 2.30
N SER A 274 -0.04 -13.34 3.03
CA SER A 274 -0.08 -13.25 4.48
C SER A 274 -0.75 -11.96 4.92
N GLY A 275 -1.51 -12.04 6.01
CA GLY A 275 -2.17 -10.89 6.62
C GLY A 275 -3.56 -10.63 6.01
N SER A 276 -4.60 -11.11 6.70
CA SER A 276 -6.00 -10.77 6.36
C SER A 276 -6.34 -9.30 6.56
N GLY A 277 -5.42 -8.47 7.09
CA GLY A 277 -5.74 -7.14 7.58
C GLY A 277 -6.70 -7.19 8.78
N GLY A 278 -6.77 -6.11 9.54
CA GLY A 278 -7.72 -5.99 10.64
C GLY A 278 -9.16 -6.00 10.14
N VAL A 279 -10.02 -6.84 10.74
CA VAL A 279 -11.44 -7.01 10.36
C VAL A 279 -12.22 -5.70 10.38
N GLN A 280 -11.85 -4.75 11.25
CA GLN A 280 -12.50 -3.45 11.38
C GLN A 280 -12.49 -2.62 10.07
N ARG A 281 -11.43 -2.73 9.25
CA ARG A 281 -11.39 -2.04 7.95
C ARG A 281 -12.43 -2.59 6.98
N ARG A 282 -12.58 -3.92 6.95
CA ARG A 282 -13.57 -4.61 6.11
C ARG A 282 -14.99 -4.32 6.58
N ILE A 283 -15.24 -4.28 7.89
CA ILE A 283 -16.55 -3.91 8.44
C ILE A 283 -16.97 -2.53 7.93
N ARG A 284 -16.10 -1.52 8.05
CA ARG A 284 -16.40 -0.16 7.55
C ARG A 284 -16.59 -0.10 6.03
N GLN A 285 -15.78 -0.85 5.28
CA GLN A 285 -15.97 -0.97 3.82
C GLN A 285 -17.35 -1.58 3.50
N PHE A 286 -17.76 -2.63 4.22
CA PHE A 286 -19.05 -3.29 4.03
C PHE A 286 -20.22 -2.40 4.43
N GLU A 287 -20.09 -1.64 5.51
CA GLU A 287 -21.09 -0.66 5.93
C GLU A 287 -21.23 0.43 4.86
N ALA A 288 -20.13 1.01 4.37
CA ALA A 288 -20.16 2.12 3.42
C ALA A 288 -20.60 1.73 2.01
N LEU A 289 -20.09 0.62 1.46
CA LEU A 289 -20.40 0.24 0.07
C LEU A 289 -21.75 -0.49 -0.08
N ARG A 290 -22.54 -0.56 0.99
CA ARG A 290 -23.96 -0.94 0.94
C ARG A 290 -24.89 0.25 0.65
N GLU A 291 -24.39 1.47 0.74
CA GLU A 291 -25.17 2.67 0.46
C GLU A 291 -25.08 3.01 -1.03
N ASP A 292 -26.18 2.80 -1.77
CA ASP A 292 -26.21 2.96 -3.24
C ASP A 292 -25.82 4.38 -3.69
N GLU A 293 -26.26 5.41 -2.98
CA GLU A 293 -25.91 6.82 -3.25
C GLU A 293 -24.40 7.06 -3.07
N PHE A 294 -23.78 6.46 -2.06
CA PHE A 294 -22.35 6.56 -1.82
C PHE A 294 -21.55 5.82 -2.89
N CYS A 295 -21.99 4.63 -3.28
CA CYS A 295 -21.41 3.88 -4.41
C CYS A 295 -21.51 4.66 -5.72
N LEU A 296 -22.65 5.30 -5.99
CA LEU A 296 -22.84 6.15 -7.16
C LEU A 296 -21.92 7.37 -7.14
N LEU A 297 -21.75 8.02 -5.99
CA LEU A 297 -20.82 9.13 -5.81
C LEU A 297 -19.38 8.73 -6.17
N LEU A 298 -18.90 7.61 -5.62
CA LEU A 298 -17.55 7.09 -5.91
C LEU A 298 -17.42 6.69 -7.39
N ALA A 299 -18.44 6.05 -7.97
CA ALA A 299 -18.48 5.67 -9.37
C ALA A 299 -18.40 6.87 -10.31
N ARG A 300 -19.13 7.96 -10.03
CA ARG A 300 -19.06 9.21 -10.82
C ARG A 300 -17.64 9.76 -10.84
N ARG A 301 -16.97 9.84 -9.67
CA ARG A 301 -15.58 10.31 -9.57
C ARG A 301 -14.61 9.42 -10.34
N LEU A 302 -14.76 8.11 -10.23
CA LEU A 302 -13.93 7.13 -10.94
C LEU A 302 -14.06 7.26 -12.46
N VAL A 303 -15.30 7.28 -12.97
CA VAL A 303 -15.57 7.38 -14.40
C VAL A 303 -15.14 8.75 -14.95
N GLU A 304 -15.38 9.84 -14.21
CA GLU A 304 -14.87 11.15 -14.57
C GLU A 304 -13.35 11.14 -14.71
N ALA A 305 -12.63 10.57 -13.72
CA ALA A 305 -11.18 10.48 -13.76
C ALA A 305 -10.66 9.73 -14.99
N LYS A 306 -11.28 8.59 -15.30
CA LYS A 306 -10.97 7.80 -16.50
C LYS A 306 -11.18 8.61 -17.77
N VAL A 307 -12.36 9.21 -17.94
CA VAL A 307 -12.72 9.94 -19.17
C VAL A 307 -11.89 11.22 -19.35
N ASP A 308 -11.63 11.96 -18.27
CA ASP A 308 -10.80 13.17 -18.34
C ASP A 308 -9.35 12.81 -18.68
N ASN A 309 -8.81 11.74 -18.09
CA ASN A 309 -7.47 11.25 -18.44
C ASN A 309 -7.39 10.82 -19.91
N THR A 310 -8.37 10.08 -20.43
CA THR A 310 -8.46 9.74 -21.85
C THR A 310 -8.46 10.99 -22.72
N ARG A 311 -9.30 11.98 -22.40
CA ARG A 311 -9.39 13.23 -23.16
C ARG A 311 -8.08 14.01 -23.15
N ARG A 312 -7.44 14.15 -21.98
CA ARG A 312 -6.14 14.84 -21.82
C ARG A 312 -5.02 14.13 -22.57
N PHE A 313 -5.02 12.81 -22.60
CA PHE A 313 -4.06 12.04 -23.37
C PHE A 313 -4.23 12.34 -24.87
N LEU A 314 -5.44 12.16 -25.41
CA LEU A 314 -5.71 12.42 -26.82
C LEU A 314 -5.37 13.85 -27.22
N LEU A 315 -5.76 14.85 -26.42
CA LEU A 315 -5.44 16.26 -26.69
C LEU A 315 -3.95 16.56 -26.85
N ARG A 316 -3.09 15.81 -26.15
CA ARG A 316 -1.63 15.97 -26.18
C ARG A 316 -0.98 15.16 -27.29
N THR A 317 -1.52 13.99 -27.61
CA THR A 317 -0.94 13.10 -28.62
C THR A 317 -1.33 13.52 -30.04
N THR A 318 -2.51 14.11 -30.24
CA THR A 318 -2.94 14.64 -31.55
C THR A 318 -2.23 15.97 -31.82
N ARG A 319 -1.31 16.02 -32.79
CA ARG A 319 -0.63 17.26 -33.22
C ARG A 319 -1.58 18.18 -33.99
N SER A 320 -1.23 19.46 -34.11
CA SER A 320 -2.06 20.49 -34.73
C SER A 320 -2.54 20.18 -36.15
N GLY A 321 -1.81 19.36 -36.92
CA GLY A 321 -2.19 18.97 -38.29
C GLY A 321 -3.12 17.74 -38.41
N GLU A 322 -3.27 16.93 -37.36
CA GLU A 322 -4.16 15.75 -37.32
C GLU A 322 -5.37 15.96 -36.41
N ARG A 323 -5.39 17.08 -35.67
CA ARG A 323 -6.39 17.38 -34.64
C ARG A 323 -7.81 17.43 -35.19
N ASP A 324 -7.99 17.86 -36.43
CA ASP A 324 -9.30 17.98 -37.07
C ASP A 324 -10.01 16.62 -37.15
N SER A 325 -9.27 15.52 -37.38
CA SER A 325 -9.80 14.17 -37.42
C SER A 325 -10.25 13.65 -36.05
N PHE A 326 -9.69 14.19 -34.96
CA PHE A 326 -10.04 13.81 -33.58
C PHE A 326 -11.00 14.79 -32.89
N GLU A 327 -11.23 15.97 -33.46
CA GLU A 327 -12.07 17.01 -32.86
C GLU A 327 -13.50 16.53 -32.53
N PRO A 328 -14.20 15.75 -33.39
CA PRO A 328 -15.50 15.18 -33.04
C PRO A 328 -15.44 14.29 -31.79
N MET A 329 -14.39 13.47 -31.67
CA MET A 329 -14.16 12.59 -30.53
C MET A 329 -13.87 13.40 -29.25
N LEU A 330 -13.02 14.42 -29.34
CA LEU A 330 -12.67 15.29 -28.22
C LEU A 330 -13.88 16.08 -27.70
N LYS A 331 -14.75 16.54 -28.60
CA LYS A 331 -16.04 17.17 -28.27
C LYS A 331 -16.99 16.17 -27.59
N ALA A 332 -17.07 14.93 -28.09
CA ALA A 332 -17.89 13.88 -27.50
C ALA A 332 -17.44 13.54 -26.06
N LEU A 333 -16.13 13.36 -25.84
CA LEU A 333 -15.56 13.14 -24.50
C LEU A 333 -15.84 14.31 -23.55
N LYS A 334 -15.73 15.55 -24.03
CA LYS A 334 -16.07 16.76 -23.24
C LYS A 334 -17.56 16.79 -22.85
N LYS A 335 -18.46 16.35 -23.74
CA LYS A 335 -19.89 16.24 -23.45
C LYS A 335 -20.16 15.15 -22.40
N LEU A 336 -19.52 13.98 -22.54
CA LEU A 336 -19.64 12.88 -21.58
C LEU A 336 -19.24 13.31 -20.16
N LEU A 337 -18.15 14.09 -19.99
CA LEU A 337 -17.76 14.62 -18.68
C LEU A 337 -18.86 15.42 -17.99
N ARG A 338 -19.62 16.22 -18.74
CA ARG A 338 -20.77 16.97 -18.20
C ARG A 338 -21.94 16.06 -17.82
N SER A 339 -22.15 15.00 -18.57
CA SER A 339 -23.21 14.01 -18.33
C SER A 339 -22.92 13.10 -17.14
N ILE A 340 -21.66 12.70 -16.92
CA ILE A 340 -21.24 11.85 -15.81
C ILE A 340 -21.61 12.47 -14.46
N GLN A 341 -21.43 13.78 -14.29
CA GLN A 341 -21.79 14.48 -13.06
C GLN A 341 -23.29 14.39 -12.71
N LYS A 342 -24.14 14.21 -13.73
CA LYS A 342 -25.60 14.15 -13.61
C LYS A 342 -26.14 12.71 -13.69
N ALA A 343 -25.29 11.70 -13.73
CA ALA A 343 -25.70 10.32 -13.97
C ALA A 343 -26.45 9.75 -12.75
N GLU A 344 -27.73 9.42 -12.87
CA GLU A 344 -28.59 9.01 -11.76
C GLU A 344 -28.45 7.53 -11.36
N SER A 345 -27.66 6.73 -12.09
CA SER A 345 -27.44 5.32 -11.75
C SER A 345 -26.12 4.77 -12.25
N LEU A 346 -25.68 3.64 -11.67
CA LEU A 346 -24.49 2.92 -12.12
C LEU A 346 -24.62 2.41 -13.56
N ASP A 347 -25.82 2.07 -14.02
CA ASP A 347 -26.05 1.61 -15.40
C ASP A 347 -25.87 2.72 -16.42
N VAL A 348 -26.36 3.93 -16.12
CA VAL A 348 -26.12 5.11 -16.95
C VAL A 348 -24.62 5.40 -17.03
N LEU A 349 -23.90 5.32 -15.90
CA LEU A 349 -22.44 5.47 -15.87
C LEU A 349 -21.70 4.44 -16.72
N ARG A 350 -22.11 3.17 -16.67
CA ARG A 350 -21.56 2.10 -17.55
C ARG A 350 -21.75 2.43 -19.03
N GLY A 351 -22.89 3.03 -19.38
CA GLY A 351 -23.14 3.56 -20.72
C GLY A 351 -22.09 4.61 -21.13
N TYR A 352 -21.86 5.61 -20.29
CA TYR A 352 -20.88 6.68 -20.55
C TYR A 352 -19.43 6.16 -20.60
N GLU A 353 -19.07 5.27 -19.69
CA GLU A 353 -17.76 4.62 -19.65
C GLU A 353 -17.52 3.78 -20.91
N GLY A 354 -18.53 3.02 -21.36
CA GLY A 354 -18.48 2.26 -22.61
C GLY A 354 -18.35 3.14 -23.86
N MET A 355 -19.02 4.30 -23.89
CA MET A 355 -18.87 5.29 -24.97
C MET A 355 -17.46 5.88 -24.99
N ALA A 356 -16.92 6.27 -23.83
CA ALA A 356 -15.56 6.78 -23.75
C ALA A 356 -14.51 5.74 -24.16
N ALA A 357 -14.71 4.47 -23.77
CA ALA A 357 -13.86 3.37 -24.20
C ALA A 357 -13.90 3.18 -25.73
N ARG A 358 -15.10 3.23 -26.34
CA ARG A 358 -15.24 3.17 -27.81
C ARG A 358 -14.46 4.27 -28.51
N HIS A 359 -14.52 5.50 -28.01
CA HIS A 359 -13.73 6.61 -28.52
C HIS A 359 -12.23 6.35 -28.40
N PHE A 360 -11.74 5.96 -27.22
CA PHE A 360 -10.33 5.68 -27.01
C PHE A 360 -9.80 4.56 -27.92
N PHE A 361 -10.48 3.40 -27.96
CA PHE A 361 -10.05 2.28 -28.79
C PHE A 361 -10.21 2.54 -30.29
N GLY A 362 -11.16 3.38 -30.69
CA GLY A 362 -11.29 3.87 -32.06
C GLY A 362 -10.19 4.85 -32.47
N ALA A 363 -9.56 5.54 -31.51
CA ALA A 363 -8.41 6.40 -31.76
C ALA A 363 -7.12 5.61 -31.98
N LEU A 364 -6.93 4.47 -31.30
CA LEU A 364 -5.66 3.72 -31.31
C LEU A 364 -5.07 3.42 -32.69
N PRO A 365 -5.83 2.99 -33.72
CA PRO A 365 -5.25 2.72 -35.05
C PRO A 365 -4.49 3.92 -35.62
N TYR A 366 -4.98 5.13 -35.35
CA TYR A 366 -4.41 6.39 -35.81
C TYR A 366 -3.28 6.91 -34.92
N LEU A 367 -3.13 6.36 -33.71
CA LEU A 367 -2.05 6.74 -32.78
C LEU A 367 -0.80 5.85 -32.92
N VAL A 368 -0.97 4.68 -33.54
CA VAL A 368 0.15 3.81 -33.90
C VAL A 368 0.84 4.38 -35.13
N SER A 369 2.13 4.64 -35.05
CA SER A 369 2.91 5.19 -36.16
C SER A 369 3.06 4.16 -37.27
N ASP A 370 3.03 4.61 -38.53
CA ASP A 370 3.31 3.76 -39.71
C ASP A 370 4.61 2.95 -39.58
N LYS A 371 5.60 3.51 -38.87
CA LYS A 371 6.89 2.85 -38.60
C LYS A 371 6.76 1.58 -37.75
N ALA A 372 5.70 1.42 -36.98
CA ALA A 372 5.46 0.24 -36.16
C ALA A 372 5.02 -0.99 -36.98
N GLY A 373 4.64 -0.80 -38.25
CA GLY A 373 4.16 -1.85 -39.14
C GLY A 373 2.67 -2.13 -38.96
N GLN A 374 2.01 -2.52 -40.06
CA GLN A 374 0.56 -2.78 -40.12
C GLN A 374 0.10 -3.86 -39.13
N GLU A 375 0.97 -4.83 -38.86
CA GLU A 375 0.70 -5.96 -37.96
C GLU A 375 0.55 -5.60 -36.48
N MET A 376 0.98 -4.39 -36.10
CA MET A 376 0.87 -3.86 -34.74
C MET A 376 -0.30 -2.89 -34.57
N ILE A 377 -1.02 -2.57 -35.65
CA ILE A 377 -2.16 -1.65 -35.62
C ILE A 377 -3.41 -2.42 -35.13
N PRO A 378 -4.01 -2.06 -34.00
CA PRO A 378 -5.23 -2.72 -33.51
C PRO A 378 -6.45 -2.29 -34.34
N SER A 379 -7.41 -3.18 -34.54
CA SER A 379 -8.71 -2.84 -35.15
C SER A 379 -9.77 -2.37 -34.13
N GLY A 380 -9.35 -2.00 -32.93
CA GLY A 380 -10.20 -1.72 -31.77
C GLY A 380 -9.86 -2.63 -30.58
N ARG A 381 -10.77 -2.75 -29.60
CA ARG A 381 -10.55 -3.62 -28.43
C ARG A 381 -11.06 -5.04 -28.69
N SER A 382 -10.16 -6.01 -28.77
CA SER A 382 -10.49 -7.45 -28.80
C SER A 382 -10.08 -8.11 -27.48
N ARG A 383 -10.98 -8.92 -26.88
CA ARG A 383 -10.77 -9.58 -25.58
C ARG A 383 -11.12 -11.05 -25.68
N ARG A 384 -10.29 -11.91 -25.08
CA ARG A 384 -10.59 -13.32 -24.75
C ARG A 384 -11.25 -14.11 -25.89
N PRO A 385 -10.49 -14.53 -26.91
CA PRO A 385 -9.04 -14.31 -27.11
C PRO A 385 -8.72 -12.97 -27.82
N PRO A 386 -7.50 -12.42 -27.65
CA PRO A 386 -7.03 -11.28 -28.44
C PRO A 386 -6.96 -11.65 -29.92
N LYS A 387 -7.48 -10.76 -30.79
CA LYS A 387 -7.48 -10.97 -32.25
C LYS A 387 -6.24 -10.41 -32.96
N ASP A 388 -5.48 -9.57 -32.26
CA ASP A 388 -4.31 -8.87 -32.79
C ASP A 388 -3.20 -8.76 -31.73
N ARG A 389 -1.98 -8.46 -32.18
CA ARG A 389 -0.76 -8.42 -31.36
C ARG A 389 -0.82 -7.32 -30.30
N PHE A 390 -1.35 -6.14 -30.65
CA PHE A 390 -1.51 -5.05 -29.71
C PHE A 390 -2.45 -5.45 -28.55
N ASN A 391 -3.59 -6.05 -28.86
CA ASN A 391 -4.53 -6.54 -27.85
C ASN A 391 -3.98 -7.70 -27.02
N ALA A 392 -3.09 -8.53 -27.58
CA ALA A 392 -2.37 -9.56 -26.82
C ALA A 392 -1.48 -8.92 -25.75
N ALA A 393 -0.64 -7.94 -26.14
CA ALA A 393 0.21 -7.19 -25.22
C ALA A 393 -0.60 -6.39 -24.18
N LEU A 394 -1.68 -5.73 -24.62
CA LEU A 394 -2.57 -4.96 -23.76
C LEU A 394 -3.25 -5.85 -22.70
N SER A 395 -3.73 -7.02 -23.11
CA SER A 395 -4.41 -7.95 -22.20
C SER A 395 -3.44 -8.55 -21.17
N PHE A 396 -2.21 -8.85 -21.59
CA PHE A 396 -1.16 -9.28 -20.68
C PHE A 396 -0.80 -8.18 -19.67
N GLY A 397 -0.64 -6.92 -20.14
CA GLY A 397 -0.41 -5.76 -19.28
C GLY A 397 -1.52 -5.51 -18.26
N TYR A 398 -2.79 -5.72 -18.64
CA TYR A 398 -3.91 -5.67 -17.70
C TYR A 398 -3.88 -6.77 -16.65
N GLY A 399 -3.36 -7.96 -16.98
CA GLY A 399 -3.08 -9.01 -16.00
C GLY A 399 -2.06 -8.57 -14.94
N LEU A 400 -0.95 -7.97 -15.38
CA LEU A 400 0.08 -7.42 -14.49
C LEU A 400 -0.48 -6.31 -13.58
N LEU A 401 -1.25 -5.38 -14.16
CA LEU A 401 -1.89 -4.29 -13.42
C LEU A 401 -2.90 -4.82 -12.38
N TYR A 402 -3.76 -5.76 -12.76
CA TYR A 402 -4.73 -6.38 -11.86
C TYR A 402 -4.04 -7.01 -10.65
N ARG A 403 -2.97 -7.79 -10.89
CA ARG A 403 -2.18 -8.42 -9.83
C ARG A 403 -1.60 -7.40 -8.86
N ALA A 404 -0.96 -6.35 -9.38
CA ALA A 404 -0.31 -5.32 -8.55
C ALA A 404 -1.33 -4.53 -7.69
N LEU A 405 -2.52 -4.28 -8.23
CA LEU A 405 -3.61 -3.63 -7.49
C LEU A 405 -4.25 -4.58 -6.47
N LEU A 406 -4.44 -5.86 -6.79
CA LEU A 406 -4.91 -6.86 -5.82
C LEU A 406 -3.98 -6.94 -4.60
N GLU A 407 -2.66 -7.02 -4.84
CA GLU A 407 -1.65 -6.98 -3.78
C GLU A 407 -1.74 -5.70 -2.95
N THR A 408 -2.02 -4.57 -3.59
CA THR A 408 -2.20 -3.29 -2.89
C THR A 408 -3.48 -3.26 -2.04
N VAL A 409 -4.62 -3.72 -2.58
CA VAL A 409 -5.90 -3.77 -1.88
C VAL A 409 -5.81 -4.62 -0.61
N ILE A 410 -5.22 -5.81 -0.70
CA ILE A 410 -5.04 -6.71 0.44
C ILE A 410 -4.06 -6.12 1.45
N ARG A 411 -2.94 -5.53 1.00
CA ARG A 411 -1.97 -4.85 1.87
C ARG A 411 -2.57 -3.64 2.61
N VAL A 412 -3.47 -2.90 1.97
CA VAL A 412 -4.24 -1.82 2.62
C VAL A 412 -5.31 -2.39 3.56
N GLY A 413 -5.65 -3.68 3.47
CA GLY A 413 -6.56 -4.37 4.38
C GLY A 413 -8.03 -4.30 3.97
N LEU A 414 -8.30 -4.00 2.70
CA LEU A 414 -9.65 -3.99 2.13
C LEU A 414 -10.01 -5.36 1.56
N GLU A 415 -11.31 -5.65 1.44
CA GLU A 415 -11.85 -6.84 0.78
C GLU A 415 -11.89 -6.63 -0.75
N PRO A 416 -11.07 -7.34 -1.54
CA PRO A 416 -11.04 -7.18 -3.00
C PRO A 416 -12.39 -7.47 -3.67
N SER A 417 -13.16 -8.40 -3.11
CA SER A 417 -14.39 -8.88 -3.71
C SER A 417 -15.55 -7.88 -3.60
N PHE A 418 -15.39 -6.82 -2.80
CA PHE A 418 -16.45 -5.85 -2.50
C PHE A 418 -16.11 -4.46 -3.07
N GLY A 419 -16.55 -4.21 -4.31
CA GLY A 419 -16.36 -2.95 -5.04
C GLY A 419 -17.61 -2.08 -5.03
N PHE A 420 -17.49 -0.85 -5.54
CA PHE A 420 -18.57 0.16 -5.55
C PHE A 420 -19.15 0.38 -6.95
N TYR A 421 -18.45 0.01 -8.02
CA TYR A 421 -18.89 0.28 -9.39
C TYR A 421 -19.05 -1.01 -10.22
N HIS A 422 -18.01 -1.83 -10.30
CA HIS A 422 -18.07 -3.12 -10.97
C HIS A 422 -18.87 -4.12 -10.13
N GLN A 423 -19.62 -4.97 -10.82
CA GLN A 423 -20.40 -6.05 -10.21
C GLN A 423 -19.65 -7.38 -10.41
N PRO A 424 -19.77 -8.35 -9.48
CA PRO A 424 -19.11 -9.64 -9.57
C PRO A 424 -19.72 -10.49 -10.69
N ARG A 425 -19.28 -10.24 -11.94
CA ARG A 425 -19.71 -10.98 -13.14
C ARG A 425 -18.73 -12.07 -13.56
N SER A 426 -17.62 -12.22 -12.85
CA SER A 426 -16.56 -13.20 -13.12
C SER A 426 -15.73 -13.46 -11.86
N SER A 427 -14.69 -14.30 -11.96
CA SER A 427 -13.72 -14.52 -10.87
C SER A 427 -12.84 -13.31 -10.56
N ALA A 428 -12.92 -12.22 -11.33
CA ALA A 428 -12.18 -10.99 -11.06
C ALA A 428 -12.86 -10.19 -9.93
N HIS A 429 -12.06 -9.73 -8.98
CA HIS A 429 -12.46 -8.98 -7.81
C HIS A 429 -12.95 -7.57 -8.18
N PRO A 430 -14.22 -7.21 -7.90
CA PRO A 430 -14.80 -5.91 -8.25
C PRO A 430 -14.01 -4.69 -7.81
N LEU A 431 -13.55 -4.62 -6.55
CA LEU A 431 -12.81 -3.45 -6.06
C LEU A 431 -11.49 -3.24 -6.81
N VAL A 432 -10.84 -4.33 -7.20
CA VAL A 432 -9.62 -4.28 -8.02
C VAL A 432 -9.95 -3.73 -9.40
N LEU A 433 -11.06 -4.17 -10.01
CA LEU A 433 -11.50 -3.66 -11.31
C LEU A 433 -11.84 -2.17 -11.26
N ASP A 434 -12.45 -1.70 -10.16
CA ASP A 434 -12.74 -0.28 -9.90
C ASP A 434 -11.43 0.52 -9.89
N LEU A 435 -10.48 0.15 -9.02
CA LEU A 435 -9.18 0.83 -8.93
C LEU A 435 -8.38 0.76 -10.23
N MET A 436 -8.48 -0.33 -10.99
CA MET A 436 -7.81 -0.45 -12.29
C MET A 436 -8.19 0.68 -13.26
N GLU A 437 -9.42 1.21 -13.20
CA GLU A 437 -9.85 2.27 -14.13
C GLU A 437 -9.02 3.56 -14.02
N LEU A 438 -8.45 3.84 -12.84
CA LEU A 438 -7.54 4.99 -12.66
C LEU A 438 -6.20 4.78 -13.36
N PHE A 439 -5.78 3.53 -13.54
CA PHE A 439 -4.39 3.19 -13.88
C PHE A 439 -4.22 2.51 -15.25
N ARG A 440 -5.28 2.01 -15.89
CA ARG A 440 -5.20 1.39 -17.23
C ARG A 440 -4.48 2.29 -18.23
N LEU A 441 -4.93 3.54 -18.34
CA LEU A 441 -4.34 4.50 -19.26
C LEU A 441 -2.91 4.89 -18.90
N PRO A 442 -2.62 5.45 -17.71
CA PRO A 442 -1.28 5.92 -17.40
C PRO A 442 -0.24 4.80 -17.24
N VAL A 443 -0.61 3.59 -16.82
CA VAL A 443 0.37 2.54 -16.49
C VAL A 443 0.51 1.50 -17.59
N VAL A 444 -0.52 1.25 -18.39
CA VAL A 444 -0.48 0.17 -19.39
C VAL A 444 -0.63 0.72 -20.80
N GLU A 445 -1.72 1.43 -21.10
CA GLU A 445 -2.04 1.82 -22.49
C GLU A 445 -1.02 2.82 -23.06
N VAL A 446 -0.69 3.89 -22.33
CA VAL A 446 0.26 4.90 -22.79
C VAL A 446 1.69 4.33 -22.96
N PRO A 447 2.26 3.60 -21.99
CA PRO A 447 3.57 2.98 -22.16
C PRO A 447 3.61 1.94 -23.28
N LEU A 448 2.55 1.14 -23.44
CA LEU A 448 2.45 0.15 -24.52
C LEU A 448 2.47 0.84 -25.88
N LEU A 449 1.62 1.86 -26.09
CA LEU A 449 1.59 2.61 -27.33
C LEU A 449 2.98 3.21 -27.65
N ALA A 450 3.62 3.81 -26.64
CA ALA A 450 4.96 4.37 -26.80
C ALA A 450 6.01 3.31 -27.18
N ALA A 451 5.96 2.11 -26.58
CA ALA A 451 6.85 1.00 -26.88
C ALA A 451 6.63 0.44 -28.29
N VAL A 452 5.38 0.31 -28.72
CA VAL A 452 5.00 -0.10 -30.09
C VAL A 452 5.51 0.91 -31.11
N ASN A 453 5.29 2.21 -30.89
CA ASN A 453 5.79 3.26 -31.79
C ASN A 453 7.33 3.34 -31.84
N ARG A 454 8.01 2.83 -30.81
CA ARG A 454 9.48 2.68 -30.78
C ARG A 454 9.97 1.34 -31.33
N ARG A 455 9.09 0.50 -31.89
CA ARG A 455 9.42 -0.84 -32.40
C ARG A 455 10.10 -1.74 -31.35
N THR A 456 9.67 -1.61 -30.09
CA THR A 456 10.20 -2.44 -29.00
C THR A 456 9.79 -3.91 -29.17
N PHE A 457 8.60 -4.15 -29.70
CA PHE A 457 8.07 -5.48 -29.97
C PHE A 457 8.28 -5.87 -31.43
N GLN A 458 8.80 -7.07 -31.67
CA GLN A 458 8.96 -7.70 -32.97
C GLN A 458 7.77 -8.64 -33.22
N PRO A 459 6.93 -8.41 -34.26
CA PRO A 459 5.69 -9.15 -34.48
C PRO A 459 5.82 -10.67 -34.53
N GLU A 460 6.94 -11.20 -35.05
CA GLU A 460 7.19 -12.62 -35.31
C GLU A 460 7.83 -13.32 -34.10
N GLU A 461 8.66 -12.62 -33.35
CA GLU A 461 9.37 -13.19 -32.19
C GLU A 461 8.56 -13.08 -30.89
N ASP A 462 7.83 -11.97 -30.73
CA ASP A 462 7.17 -11.63 -29.46
C ASP A 462 5.73 -12.13 -29.38
N PHE A 463 5.19 -12.64 -30.48
CA PHE A 463 3.80 -13.10 -30.57
C PHE A 463 3.67 -14.44 -31.27
N VAL A 464 2.71 -15.23 -30.82
CA VAL A 464 2.42 -16.56 -31.34
C VAL A 464 0.97 -16.58 -31.82
N PRO A 465 0.72 -16.57 -33.14
CA PRO A 465 -0.59 -16.83 -33.70
C PRO A 465 -1.04 -18.26 -33.37
N THR A 466 -2.30 -18.41 -32.97
CA THR A 466 -2.94 -19.71 -32.71
C THR A 466 -4.30 -19.73 -33.38
N THR A 467 -4.91 -20.92 -33.51
CA THR A 467 -6.23 -21.09 -34.13
C THR A 467 -7.32 -20.24 -33.46
N GLY A 468 -7.17 -19.93 -32.18
CA GLY A 468 -8.13 -19.11 -31.42
C GLY A 468 -7.80 -17.61 -31.40
N GLY A 469 -6.58 -17.18 -31.67
CA GLY A 469 -6.16 -15.78 -31.53
C GLY A 469 -4.66 -15.63 -31.35
N ILE A 470 -4.21 -14.45 -30.92
CA ILE A 470 -2.79 -14.14 -30.78
C ILE A 470 -2.39 -14.10 -29.30
N TRP A 471 -1.31 -14.79 -28.96
CA TRP A 471 -0.70 -14.80 -27.63
C TRP A 471 0.68 -14.17 -27.65
N MET A 472 1.18 -13.76 -26.48
CA MET A 472 2.56 -13.32 -26.35
C MET A 472 3.49 -14.51 -26.12
N SER A 473 4.62 -14.55 -26.84
CA SER A 473 5.70 -15.49 -26.57
C SER A 473 6.40 -15.18 -25.24
N GLU A 474 7.24 -16.07 -24.74
CA GLU A 474 8.07 -15.81 -23.54
C GLU A 474 8.92 -14.53 -23.71
N ALA A 475 9.46 -14.29 -24.91
CA ALA A 475 10.24 -13.09 -25.22
C ALA A 475 9.40 -11.82 -25.13
N GLY A 476 8.20 -11.83 -25.73
CA GLY A 476 7.25 -10.72 -25.65
C GLY A 476 6.79 -10.45 -24.22
N GLN A 477 6.51 -11.50 -23.45
CA GLN A 477 6.12 -11.37 -22.04
C GLN A 477 7.23 -10.71 -21.22
N ARG A 478 8.50 -11.09 -21.40
CA ARG A 478 9.65 -10.44 -20.74
C ARG A 478 9.75 -8.95 -21.08
N LYS A 479 9.56 -8.57 -22.35
CA LYS A 479 9.56 -7.16 -22.78
C LYS A 479 8.42 -6.39 -22.11
N MET A 480 7.22 -6.96 -22.06
CA MET A 480 6.06 -6.31 -21.43
C MET A 480 6.21 -6.19 -19.90
N ILE A 481 6.73 -7.22 -19.22
CA ILE A 481 7.06 -7.16 -17.77
C ILE A 481 8.08 -6.05 -17.51
N THR A 482 9.14 -5.98 -18.31
CA THR A 482 10.17 -4.95 -18.17
C THR A 482 9.60 -3.55 -18.36
N LEU A 483 8.75 -3.36 -19.38
CA LEU A 483 8.05 -2.10 -19.62
C LEU A 483 7.16 -1.71 -18.43
N PHE A 484 6.40 -2.67 -17.88
CA PHE A 484 5.50 -2.46 -16.75
C PHE A 484 6.25 -2.13 -15.46
N GLU A 485 7.25 -2.92 -15.08
CA GLU A 485 8.04 -2.68 -13.86
C GLU A 485 8.80 -1.37 -13.92
N ARG A 486 9.35 -1.00 -15.08
CA ARG A 486 9.94 0.32 -15.29
C ARG A 486 8.90 1.43 -15.13
N ARG A 487 7.68 1.26 -15.67
CA ARG A 487 6.63 2.25 -15.50
C ARG A 487 6.24 2.43 -14.03
N LEU A 488 6.29 1.37 -13.22
CA LEU A 488 5.97 1.47 -11.79
C LEU A 488 6.95 2.33 -10.98
N THR A 489 8.21 2.45 -11.42
CA THR A 489 9.24 3.28 -10.76
C THR A 489 9.24 4.73 -11.24
N GLU A 490 8.61 5.03 -12.38
CA GLU A 490 8.51 6.39 -12.89
C GLU A 490 7.67 7.26 -11.94
N SER A 491 8.21 8.44 -11.62
CA SER A 491 7.57 9.41 -10.73
C SER A 491 6.62 10.32 -11.49
N TYR A 492 5.47 10.56 -10.88
CA TYR A 492 4.46 11.51 -11.35
C TYR A 492 4.09 12.48 -10.22
N LYS A 493 3.80 13.73 -10.59
CA LYS A 493 3.39 14.77 -9.65
C LYS A 493 1.87 14.78 -9.48
N HIS A 494 1.38 14.37 -8.30
CA HIS A 494 -0.05 14.36 -7.98
C HIS A 494 -0.66 15.77 -8.19
N PRO A 495 -1.82 15.89 -8.85
CA PRO A 495 -2.28 17.19 -9.33
C PRO A 495 -2.88 18.02 -8.20
N VAL A 496 -3.48 17.36 -7.21
CA VAL A 496 -4.08 17.98 -6.01
C VAL A 496 -3.07 18.04 -4.86
N LEU A 497 -2.34 16.95 -4.62
CA LEU A 497 -1.44 16.82 -3.46
C LEU A 497 -0.05 17.44 -3.70
N ASN A 498 0.29 17.74 -4.95
CA ASN A 498 1.43 18.56 -5.36
C ASN A 498 2.83 17.99 -5.00
N TYR A 499 2.93 16.72 -4.59
CA TYR A 499 4.20 15.99 -4.44
C TYR A 499 4.36 14.91 -5.52
N SER A 500 5.61 14.52 -5.77
CA SER A 500 5.96 13.45 -6.72
C SER A 500 5.97 12.09 -6.03
N LEU A 501 5.42 11.08 -6.69
CA LEU A 501 5.42 9.69 -6.21
C LEU A 501 5.54 8.71 -7.39
N SER A 502 6.14 7.55 -7.15
CA SER A 502 6.17 6.45 -8.11
C SER A 502 4.75 5.91 -8.37
N PHE A 503 4.49 5.33 -9.54
CA PHE A 503 3.18 4.68 -9.80
C PHE A 503 2.89 3.54 -8.81
N ARG A 504 3.93 2.83 -8.34
CA ARG A 504 3.80 1.85 -7.26
C ARG A 504 3.22 2.47 -6.00
N ARG A 505 3.70 3.65 -5.60
CA ARG A 505 3.15 4.38 -4.46
C ARG A 505 1.77 4.96 -4.76
N ALA A 506 1.48 5.29 -6.02
CA ALA A 506 0.19 5.86 -6.42
C ALA A 506 -0.94 4.85 -6.24
N PHE A 507 -0.69 3.56 -6.48
CA PHE A 507 -1.65 2.50 -6.21
C PHE A 507 -2.06 2.48 -4.74
N GLU A 508 -1.08 2.52 -3.85
CA GLU A 508 -1.33 2.50 -2.41
C GLU A 508 -2.02 3.77 -1.94
N LEU A 509 -1.57 4.93 -2.43
CA LEU A 509 -2.17 6.22 -2.11
C LEU A 509 -3.64 6.25 -2.52
N GLU A 510 -3.98 5.97 -3.77
CA GLU A 510 -5.38 5.98 -4.23
C GLU A 510 -6.24 4.96 -3.48
N THR A 511 -5.70 3.79 -3.14
CA THR A 511 -6.42 2.78 -2.34
C THR A 511 -6.68 3.27 -0.91
N ARG A 512 -5.75 4.00 -0.30
CA ARG A 512 -5.92 4.61 1.03
C ARG A 512 -6.80 5.86 1.00
N LEU A 513 -6.75 6.65 -0.06
CA LEU A 513 -7.66 7.76 -0.28
C LEU A 513 -9.09 7.24 -0.45
N LEU A 514 -9.27 6.12 -1.17
CA LEU A 514 -10.54 5.43 -1.24
C LEU A 514 -11.03 5.00 0.15
N GLU A 515 -10.17 4.35 0.96
CA GLU A 515 -10.52 3.99 2.35
C GLU A 515 -10.96 5.21 3.17
N LYS A 516 -10.30 6.36 2.99
CA LYS A 516 -10.65 7.60 3.69
C LYS A 516 -12.04 8.14 3.36
N GLU A 517 -12.60 7.83 2.18
CA GLU A 517 -13.95 8.24 1.82
C GLU A 517 -15.00 7.72 2.81
N TRP A 518 -14.75 6.58 3.46
CA TRP A 518 -15.62 6.04 4.52
C TRP A 518 -14.96 5.97 5.90
N SER A 519 -13.71 6.40 6.05
CA SER A 519 -13.01 6.44 7.33
C SER A 519 -12.89 7.85 7.93
N GLY A 520 -13.63 8.84 7.41
CA GLY A 520 -13.78 10.16 8.01
C GLY A 520 -13.00 11.31 7.35
N SER A 521 -12.49 11.15 6.12
CA SER A 521 -11.81 12.25 5.40
C SER A 521 -12.06 12.21 3.89
N PRO A 522 -13.31 12.52 3.46
CA PRO A 522 -13.73 12.33 2.07
C PRO A 522 -13.13 13.36 1.11
N ASN A 523 -13.23 13.09 -0.20
CA ASN A 523 -13.06 14.01 -1.35
C ASN A 523 -11.71 14.00 -2.09
N LEU A 524 -10.81 13.07 -1.80
CA LEU A 524 -9.51 12.99 -2.49
C LEU A 524 -9.37 11.79 -3.42
N PHE A 525 -10.22 10.77 -3.26
CA PHE A 525 -10.20 9.60 -4.13
C PHE A 525 -10.45 9.97 -5.60
N ALA A 526 -9.74 9.30 -6.51
CA ALA A 526 -9.89 9.47 -7.95
C ALA A 526 -9.64 10.91 -8.43
N SER A 527 -8.79 11.66 -7.70
CA SER A 527 -8.33 12.99 -8.11
C SER A 527 -7.09 12.93 -9.02
N LEU A 528 -6.51 11.75 -9.24
CA LEU A 528 -5.41 11.52 -10.17
C LEU A 528 -5.77 11.96 -11.60
N ARG A 529 -4.97 12.88 -12.13
CA ARG A 529 -5.09 13.39 -13.50
C ARG A 529 -3.74 13.43 -14.20
N ILE A 530 -3.61 12.72 -15.32
CA ILE A 530 -2.39 12.81 -16.12
C ILE A 530 -2.21 14.26 -16.60
N ARG A 531 -0.98 14.77 -16.47
CA ARG A 531 -0.60 16.09 -17.01
C ARG A 531 -0.35 15.96 -18.49
#